data_AF-A0AAI8X9S5-F1
#
_entry.id   AF-A0AAI8X9S5-F1
#
_cell.length_a   1.000
_cell.length_b   1.000
_cell.length_c   1.000
_cell.angle_alpha   90.00
_cell.angle_beta   90.00
_cell.angle_gamma   90.00
#
_symmetry.space_group_name_H-M   'P 1'
#
loop_
_entity.id
_entity.type
_entity.pdbx_description
1 polymer ?
#
loop_
_entity_poly.entity_id
_entity_poly.type
_entity_poly.pdbx_seq_one_letter_code
_entity_poly.pdbx_strand_id
1 'polypeptide(L)'
;MGLADFTDKGCRVGGRILAALCLSLLVVISQAFFSVADAADAPLVAKGYKMAGDATKMRIVMDFDREPDIKWFLLRGPNRLVIDLANTRLAIDAKDLKPRGLVKGVRLGALGDGVSRLILTGKGPFAVDKLDVLKNEDGTGYRIAVDMSAASEREFDAALANQALTTGSTVSTDKGGRVGTGPVSNPGHRFTVVIDPGHGGVDGGAEGLNGTIEKNVTLAFATELRDKLAAIGKYDVFMTRDTDEYLRLDDRVRIARQHEADLLISIHADTISVKGIRGATVYTVSDKASDPEAQALADRENLSDQFAGMVIKDDNKEVTDILIDLIRRETHTFSMSFAHTLVGQLSTSVGLINNPQRSAGFKVLKAPDVPSVLVELGYLSNAKDEAQLLNAEWRGKAAQSITNAVALFASAKAGAGTGG
;
A
#
# COMPACT_ATOMS: atom_id res chain seq x y z
N MET A 1 -69.66 69.96 -41.57
CA MET A 1 -70.91 69.38 -41.04
C MET A 1 -70.57 68.00 -40.54
N GLY A 2 -70.33 67.83 -39.24
CA GLY A 2 -71.29 67.28 -38.26
C GLY A 2 -70.64 66.01 -37.68
N LEU A 3 -70.20 66.03 -36.42
CA LEU A 3 -70.86 65.41 -35.24
C LEU A 3 -71.14 63.91 -35.47
N ALA A 4 -70.38 63.02 -34.82
CA ALA A 4 -70.72 62.35 -33.53
C ALA A 4 -71.84 61.29 -33.75
N ASP A 5 -71.87 60.08 -33.19
CA ASP A 5 -71.25 59.46 -32.03
C ASP A 5 -71.57 57.93 -32.07
N PHE A 6 -71.23 57.19 -31.01
CA PHE A 6 -71.65 55.82 -30.61
C PHE A 6 -70.66 54.65 -30.75
N THR A 7 -69.84 54.55 -29.70
CA THR A 7 -69.52 53.38 -28.86
C THR A 7 -69.92 51.97 -29.30
N ASP A 8 -68.98 51.03 -29.17
CA ASP A 8 -69.25 49.84 -28.34
C ASP A 8 -67.99 49.36 -27.59
N LYS A 9 -68.20 49.05 -26.31
CA LYS A 9 -67.23 48.54 -25.34
C LYS A 9 -67.34 47.02 -25.35
N GLY A 10 -66.27 46.32 -25.75
CA GLY A 10 -66.26 44.85 -25.73
C GLY A 10 -64.89 44.26 -25.44
N CYS A 11 -64.72 43.79 -24.21
CA CYS A 11 -63.83 42.70 -23.81
C CYS A 11 -62.30 42.94 -23.90
N ARG A 12 -61.73 43.51 -22.84
CA ARG A 12 -60.28 43.46 -22.54
C ARG A 12 -60.02 42.88 -21.15
N VAL A 13 -60.53 41.67 -20.87
CA VAL A 13 -60.30 40.97 -19.59
C VAL A 13 -59.83 39.51 -19.79
N GLY A 14 -59.49 39.08 -21.01
CA GLY A 14 -59.02 37.70 -21.26
C GLY A 14 -57.50 37.50 -21.22
N GLY A 15 -56.70 38.51 -21.58
CA GLY A 15 -55.28 38.31 -21.89
C GLY A 15 -54.31 38.39 -20.70
N ARG A 16 -54.68 39.05 -19.61
CA ARG A 16 -53.76 39.29 -18.47
C ARG A 16 -53.81 38.20 -17.40
N ILE A 17 -54.91 37.46 -17.30
CA ILE A 17 -55.05 36.35 -16.34
C ILE A 17 -54.37 35.09 -16.90
N LEU A 18 -54.45 34.83 -18.21
CA LEU A 18 -53.78 33.69 -18.83
C LEU A 18 -52.24 33.82 -18.84
N ALA A 19 -51.71 35.03 -19.07
CA ALA A 19 -50.27 35.27 -19.04
C ALA A 19 -49.68 35.16 -17.62
N ALA A 20 -50.42 35.59 -16.60
CA ALA A 20 -50.01 35.44 -15.20
C ALA A 20 -50.04 33.96 -14.75
N LEU A 21 -51.04 33.19 -15.17
CA LEU A 21 -51.14 31.76 -14.88
C LEU A 21 -50.05 30.93 -15.58
N CYS A 22 -49.70 31.25 -16.83
CA CYS A 22 -48.60 30.58 -17.54
C CYS A 22 -47.22 30.90 -16.94
N LEU A 23 -47.00 32.12 -16.44
CA LEU A 23 -45.74 32.49 -15.80
C LEU A 23 -45.60 31.87 -14.39
N SER A 24 -46.69 31.77 -13.62
CA SER A 24 -46.68 31.04 -12.36
C SER A 24 -46.52 29.53 -12.54
N LEU A 25 -47.09 28.95 -13.61
CA LEU A 25 -46.93 27.53 -13.91
C LEU A 25 -45.51 27.20 -14.40
N LEU A 26 -44.86 28.11 -15.15
CA LEU A 26 -43.45 27.94 -15.55
C LEU A 26 -42.48 28.08 -14.38
N VAL A 27 -42.76 28.95 -13.40
CA VAL A 27 -41.93 29.09 -12.19
C VAL A 27 -42.12 27.92 -11.23
N VAL A 28 -43.34 27.37 -11.11
CA VAL A 28 -43.59 26.15 -10.30
C VAL A 28 -42.98 24.92 -10.97
N ILE A 29 -42.97 24.84 -12.31
CA ILE A 29 -42.27 23.76 -13.03
C ILE A 29 -40.74 23.96 -12.97
N SER A 30 -40.21 25.19 -13.00
CA SER A 30 -38.75 25.40 -12.85
C SER A 30 -38.26 25.21 -11.42
N GLN A 31 -39.13 25.31 -10.41
CA GLN A 31 -38.82 24.96 -9.01
C GLN A 31 -38.95 23.45 -8.74
N ALA A 32 -39.62 22.70 -9.63
CA ALA A 32 -39.75 21.24 -9.53
C ALA A 32 -38.60 20.46 -10.21
N PHE A 33 -37.72 21.14 -10.96
CA PHE A 33 -36.55 20.52 -11.61
C PHE A 33 -35.20 20.80 -10.93
N PHE A 34 -35.20 21.52 -9.81
CA PHE A 34 -34.05 21.62 -8.90
C PHE A 34 -34.32 20.78 -7.66
N SER A 35 -34.04 19.48 -7.73
CA SER A 35 -33.67 18.58 -6.61
C SER A 35 -33.88 17.10 -6.98
N VAL A 36 -33.24 16.64 -8.07
CA VAL A 36 -33.04 15.19 -8.29
C VAL A 36 -31.55 14.82 -8.46
N ALA A 37 -30.66 15.78 -8.25
CA ALA A 37 -29.24 15.52 -8.01
C ALA A 37 -28.99 15.88 -6.54
N ASP A 38 -28.78 14.85 -5.69
CA ASP A 38 -27.99 14.88 -4.43
C ASP A 38 -28.25 13.67 -3.51
N ALA A 39 -29.21 12.78 -3.82
CA ALA A 39 -29.43 11.59 -2.99
C ALA A 39 -28.32 10.52 -3.15
N ALA A 40 -27.51 10.59 -4.22
CA ALA A 40 -26.49 9.59 -4.53
C ALA A 40 -25.13 9.84 -3.85
N ASP A 41 -24.88 11.03 -3.30
CA ASP A 41 -23.56 11.43 -2.79
C ASP A 41 -23.50 11.58 -1.26
N ALA A 42 -24.62 11.35 -0.56
CA ALA A 42 -24.65 11.38 0.90
C ALA A 42 -23.85 10.18 1.47
N PRO A 43 -22.96 10.39 2.46
CA PRO A 43 -22.22 9.31 3.10
C PRO A 43 -23.14 8.25 3.68
N LEU A 44 -22.74 6.98 3.55
CA LEU A 44 -23.37 5.84 4.18
C LEU A 44 -23.29 5.97 5.70
N VAL A 45 -24.31 5.57 6.45
CA VAL A 45 -24.36 5.77 7.91
C VAL A 45 -24.22 4.45 8.64
N ALA A 46 -23.15 4.30 9.43
CA ALA A 46 -23.02 3.23 10.41
C ALA A 46 -23.78 3.61 11.68
N LYS A 47 -24.88 2.91 11.98
CA LYS A 47 -25.88 3.28 13.01
C LYS A 47 -25.78 2.48 14.30
N GLY A 48 -25.11 1.34 14.27
CA GLY A 48 -25.09 0.41 15.39
C GLY A 48 -23.80 -0.38 15.45
N TYR A 49 -23.35 -0.68 16.67
CA TYR A 49 -22.24 -1.57 16.93
C TYR A 49 -22.56 -2.47 18.10
N LYS A 50 -22.40 -3.77 17.91
CA LYS A 50 -22.57 -4.76 18.97
C LYS A 50 -21.40 -5.72 18.92
N MET A 51 -20.93 -6.10 20.10
CA MET A 51 -19.91 -7.10 20.27
C MET A 51 -20.45 -8.12 21.26
N ALA A 52 -20.29 -9.41 21.01
CA ALA A 52 -20.71 -10.50 21.90
C ALA A 52 -19.67 -11.62 21.87
N GLY A 53 -19.56 -12.37 22.97
CA GLY A 53 -18.61 -13.47 23.10
C GLY A 53 -17.66 -13.32 24.28
N ASP A 54 -16.66 -14.19 24.32
CA ASP A 54 -15.74 -14.39 25.42
C ASP A 54 -14.27 -14.46 24.95
N ALA A 55 -13.38 -15.04 25.76
CA ALA A 55 -11.96 -15.16 25.47
C ALA A 55 -11.62 -16.25 24.44
N THR A 56 -12.61 -16.94 23.87
CA THR A 56 -12.42 -18.04 22.91
C THR A 56 -13.10 -17.74 21.58
N LYS A 57 -14.29 -17.13 21.60
CA LYS A 57 -15.03 -16.74 20.39
C LYS A 57 -15.73 -15.42 20.57
N MET A 58 -15.74 -14.63 19.50
CA MET A 58 -16.35 -13.31 19.45
C MET A 58 -17.14 -13.15 18.15
N ARG A 59 -18.28 -12.47 18.24
CA ARG A 59 -19.02 -11.93 17.11
C ARG A 59 -19.13 -10.42 17.25
N ILE A 60 -18.77 -9.70 16.20
CA ILE A 60 -18.92 -8.25 16.09
C ILE A 60 -19.92 -7.98 14.99
N VAL A 61 -20.90 -7.12 15.25
CA VAL A 61 -21.92 -6.70 14.29
C VAL A 61 -21.92 -5.18 14.21
N MET A 62 -21.86 -4.64 12.99
CA MET A 62 -22.04 -3.22 12.72
C MET A 62 -23.19 -3.03 11.74
N ASP A 63 -24.14 -2.15 12.07
CA ASP A 63 -25.36 -1.92 11.30
C ASP A 63 -25.22 -0.66 10.43
N PHE A 64 -25.73 -0.74 9.20
CA PHE A 64 -25.63 0.28 8.16
C PHE A 64 -26.98 0.52 7.49
N ASP A 65 -27.19 1.73 6.96
CA ASP A 65 -28.41 2.08 6.22
C ASP A 65 -28.45 1.56 4.78
N ARG A 66 -27.28 1.35 4.17
CA ARG A 66 -27.07 0.80 2.83
C ARG A 66 -25.94 -0.22 2.85
N GLU A 67 -25.75 -0.93 1.75
CA GLU A 67 -24.69 -1.94 1.61
C GLU A 67 -23.32 -1.26 1.69
N PRO A 68 -22.48 -1.58 2.70
CA PRO A 68 -21.16 -0.98 2.82
C PRO A 68 -20.17 -1.63 1.85
N ASP A 69 -19.40 -0.80 1.15
CA ASP A 69 -18.16 -1.25 0.49
C ASP A 69 -17.03 -1.24 1.51
N ILE A 70 -16.38 -2.39 1.67
CA ILE A 70 -15.42 -2.64 2.74
C ILE A 70 -14.12 -3.24 2.24
N LYS A 71 -13.03 -2.83 2.87
CA LYS A 71 -11.74 -3.50 2.79
C LYS A 71 -11.31 -3.87 4.20
N TRP A 72 -10.78 -5.06 4.40
CA TRP A 72 -10.29 -5.45 5.72
C TRP A 72 -8.95 -6.14 5.64
N PHE A 73 -8.17 -5.98 6.70
CA PHE A 73 -6.84 -6.57 6.80
C PHE A 73 -6.37 -6.70 8.25
N LEU A 74 -5.44 -7.60 8.47
CA LEU A 74 -4.76 -7.85 9.73
C LEU A 74 -3.47 -7.04 9.82
N LEU A 75 -3.13 -6.58 11.03
CA LEU A 75 -1.83 -5.98 11.36
C LEU A 75 -1.20 -6.68 12.57
N ARG A 76 0.13 -6.75 12.57
CA ARG A 76 0.93 -7.18 13.73
C ARG A 76 1.36 -5.99 14.59
N GLY A 77 1.78 -6.28 15.82
CA GLY A 77 2.38 -5.30 16.74
C GLY A 77 1.47 -4.12 17.15
N PRO A 78 0.35 -4.33 17.89
CA PRO A 78 -0.26 -5.59 18.35
C PRO A 78 -1.16 -6.25 17.28
N ASN A 79 -1.64 -7.46 17.55
CA ASN A 79 -2.57 -8.21 16.68
C ASN A 79 -3.87 -7.42 16.50
N ARG A 80 -4.15 -6.97 15.29
CA ARG A 80 -5.25 -6.06 14.97
C ARG A 80 -6.00 -6.51 13.72
N LEU A 81 -7.32 -6.33 13.73
CA LEU A 81 -8.19 -6.39 12.56
C LEU A 81 -8.59 -4.95 12.22
N VAL A 82 -8.32 -4.55 10.98
CA VAL A 82 -8.67 -3.24 10.42
C VAL A 82 -9.77 -3.44 9.39
N ILE A 83 -10.81 -2.61 9.44
CA ILE A 83 -11.89 -2.57 8.46
C ILE A 83 -12.05 -1.12 8.01
N ASP A 84 -11.78 -0.88 6.74
CA ASP A 84 -11.98 0.39 6.05
C ASP A 84 -13.35 0.38 5.38
N LEU A 85 -14.06 1.49 5.56
CA LEU A 85 -15.43 1.72 5.14
C LEU A 85 -15.44 2.92 4.21
N ALA A 86 -15.76 2.70 2.92
CA ALA A 86 -15.79 3.75 1.93
C ALA A 86 -16.99 4.69 2.13
N ASN A 87 -16.78 5.99 1.95
CA ASN A 87 -17.78 7.07 2.08
C ASN A 87 -18.75 6.88 3.26
N THR A 88 -18.23 6.53 4.45
CA THR A 88 -19.06 6.13 5.59
C THR A 88 -18.92 7.10 6.75
N ARG A 89 -20.05 7.63 7.24
CA ARG A 89 -20.16 8.38 8.48
C ARG A 89 -20.46 7.45 9.65
N LEU A 90 -19.66 7.57 10.71
CA LEU A 90 -19.79 6.79 11.94
C LEU A 90 -20.75 7.49 12.91
N ALA A 91 -21.96 6.95 13.07
CA ALA A 91 -22.98 7.40 14.03
C ALA A 91 -23.19 6.36 15.13
N ILE A 92 -22.09 6.01 15.82
CA ILE A 92 -22.03 4.96 16.84
C ILE A 92 -21.70 5.59 18.20
N ASP A 93 -22.44 5.20 19.24
CA ASP A 93 -22.21 5.70 20.60
C ASP A 93 -20.93 5.08 21.18
N ALA A 94 -20.07 5.91 21.76
CA ALA A 94 -18.81 5.48 22.37
C ALA A 94 -19.01 4.42 23.46
N LYS A 95 -20.17 4.41 24.14
CA LYS A 95 -20.49 3.40 25.17
C LYS A 95 -20.61 1.98 24.60
N ASP A 96 -20.94 1.85 23.31
CA ASP A 96 -21.14 0.56 22.64
C ASP A 96 -19.80 -0.05 22.19
N LEU A 97 -18.74 0.78 22.09
CA LEU A 97 -17.38 0.37 21.70
C LEU A 97 -16.57 -0.28 22.84
N LYS A 98 -17.21 -0.66 23.94
CA LYS A 98 -16.53 -1.29 25.07
C LYS A 98 -15.91 -2.64 24.64
N PRO A 99 -14.58 -2.79 24.73
CA PRO A 99 -13.92 -4.04 24.38
C PRO A 99 -14.32 -5.15 25.35
N ARG A 100 -14.42 -6.39 24.85
CA ARG A 100 -14.70 -7.57 25.66
C ARG A 100 -14.08 -8.82 25.03
N GLY A 101 -14.02 -9.91 25.80
CA GLY A 101 -13.54 -11.21 25.31
C GLY A 101 -12.12 -11.12 24.74
N LEU A 102 -11.95 -11.56 23.49
CA LEU A 102 -10.69 -11.49 22.72
C LEU A 102 -10.19 -10.07 22.44
N VAL A 103 -11.06 -9.06 22.45
CA VAL A 103 -10.72 -7.69 22.06
C VAL A 103 -10.23 -6.91 23.27
N LYS A 104 -9.05 -6.30 23.16
CA LYS A 104 -8.44 -5.38 24.12
C LYS A 104 -8.87 -3.93 23.89
N GLY A 105 -9.09 -3.54 22.63
CA GLY A 105 -9.45 -2.16 22.28
C GLY A 105 -10.21 -2.07 20.97
N VAL A 106 -11.10 -1.09 20.89
CA VAL A 106 -11.87 -0.75 19.69
C VAL A 106 -11.58 0.71 19.38
N ARG A 107 -11.19 1.02 18.15
CA ARG A 107 -11.00 2.41 17.68
C ARG A 107 -11.78 2.63 16.41
N LEU A 108 -12.39 3.81 16.33
CA LEU A 108 -13.14 4.30 15.20
C LEU A 108 -12.62 5.69 14.86
N GLY A 109 -12.42 5.97 13.58
CA GLY A 109 -11.98 7.29 13.13
C GLY A 109 -12.12 7.47 11.62
N ALA A 110 -12.18 8.73 11.18
CA ALA A 110 -12.06 9.07 9.78
C ALA A 110 -10.58 9.10 9.37
N LEU A 111 -10.24 8.53 8.21
CA LEU A 111 -8.88 8.51 7.67
C LEU A 111 -8.61 9.71 6.74
N GLY A 112 -9.66 10.37 6.24
CA GLY A 112 -9.59 11.34 5.14
C GLY A 112 -10.32 10.80 3.90
N ASP A 113 -10.62 11.64 2.92
CA ASP A 113 -11.17 11.26 1.60
C ASP A 113 -12.43 10.37 1.64
N GLY A 114 -13.28 10.59 2.65
CA GLY A 114 -14.53 9.83 2.83
C GLY A 114 -14.36 8.43 3.45
N VAL A 115 -13.13 7.99 3.75
CA VAL A 115 -12.90 6.67 4.35
C VAL A 115 -12.97 6.74 5.87
N SER A 116 -13.75 5.84 6.46
CA SER A 116 -13.80 5.60 7.90
C SER A 116 -13.14 4.26 8.23
N ARG A 117 -12.47 4.16 9.38
CA ARG A 117 -11.71 2.98 9.79
C ARG A 117 -12.15 2.48 11.17
N LEU A 118 -12.45 1.19 11.25
CA LEU A 118 -12.60 0.42 12.49
C LEU A 118 -11.35 -0.40 12.74
N ILE A 119 -10.79 -0.31 13.95
CA ILE A 119 -9.64 -1.11 14.39
C ILE A 119 -10.04 -1.88 15.64
N LEU A 120 -9.98 -3.20 15.57
CA LEU A 120 -10.08 -4.11 16.71
C LEU A 120 -8.69 -4.57 17.10
N THR A 121 -8.25 -4.27 18.31
CA THR A 121 -6.97 -4.74 18.87
C THR A 121 -7.22 -5.95 19.76
N GLY A 122 -6.60 -7.08 19.45
CA GLY A 122 -6.70 -8.31 20.24
C GLY A 122 -5.92 -8.25 21.57
N LYS A 123 -6.34 -9.06 22.56
CA LYS A 123 -5.55 -9.35 23.76
C LYS A 123 -4.41 -10.35 23.47
N GLY A 124 -4.59 -11.14 22.42
CA GLY A 124 -3.64 -12.10 21.88
C GLY A 124 -4.00 -12.37 20.42
N PRO A 125 -3.38 -13.37 19.77
CA PRO A 125 -3.69 -13.74 18.40
C PRO A 125 -5.12 -14.26 18.28
N PHE A 126 -5.74 -14.02 17.12
CA PHE A 126 -7.10 -14.44 16.83
C PHE A 126 -7.24 -14.80 15.35
N ALA A 127 -8.12 -15.72 15.00
CA ALA A 127 -8.50 -15.93 13.61
C ALA A 127 -9.74 -15.08 13.28
N VAL A 128 -9.84 -14.61 12.04
CA VAL A 128 -11.10 -14.11 11.49
C VAL A 128 -11.74 -15.31 10.80
N ASP A 129 -12.68 -15.94 11.51
CA ASP A 129 -13.37 -17.14 11.02
C ASP A 129 -14.28 -16.79 9.84
N LYS A 130 -14.91 -15.61 9.91
CA LYS A 130 -15.83 -15.11 8.88
C LYS A 130 -15.97 -13.60 8.94
N LEU A 131 -16.15 -12.98 7.77
CA LEU A 131 -16.56 -11.58 7.65
C LEU A 131 -17.53 -11.44 6.48
N ASP A 132 -18.80 -11.20 6.78
CA ASP A 132 -19.85 -11.06 5.77
C ASP A 132 -20.52 -9.68 5.82
N VAL A 133 -20.91 -9.18 4.65
CA VAL A 133 -21.92 -8.13 4.51
C VAL A 133 -23.26 -8.79 4.25
N LEU A 134 -24.24 -8.57 5.12
CA LEU A 134 -25.55 -9.22 5.07
C LEU A 134 -26.66 -8.17 5.06
N LYS A 135 -27.72 -8.41 4.29
CA LYS A 135 -28.95 -7.63 4.40
C LYS A 135 -29.66 -7.94 5.72
N ASN A 136 -30.22 -6.93 6.38
CA ASN A 136 -30.98 -7.14 7.62
C ASN A 136 -32.27 -7.93 7.39
N GLU A 137 -32.67 -8.73 8.38
CA GLU A 137 -33.84 -9.62 8.31
C GLU A 137 -35.16 -8.87 8.18
N ASP A 138 -35.24 -7.64 8.70
CA ASP A 138 -36.36 -6.73 8.52
C ASP A 138 -36.39 -6.05 7.14
N GLY A 139 -35.42 -6.34 6.28
CA GLY A 139 -35.26 -5.77 4.95
C GLY A 139 -34.73 -4.33 4.94
N THR A 140 -34.47 -3.74 6.11
CA THR A 140 -34.00 -2.35 6.24
C THR A 140 -32.52 -2.29 6.55
N GLY A 141 -31.73 -1.84 5.58
CA GLY A 141 -30.29 -1.71 5.73
C GLY A 141 -29.52 -3.03 5.72
N TYR A 142 -28.26 -2.93 6.13
CA TYR A 142 -27.27 -4.00 6.04
C TYR A 142 -26.49 -4.10 7.35
N ARG A 143 -25.83 -5.23 7.57
CA ARG A 143 -24.92 -5.45 8.69
C ARG A 143 -23.64 -6.12 8.23
N ILE A 144 -22.51 -5.70 8.80
CA ILE A 144 -21.29 -6.51 8.76
C ILE A 144 -21.31 -7.43 9.97
N ALA A 145 -21.05 -8.72 9.76
CA ALA A 145 -20.86 -9.69 10.82
C ALA A 145 -19.43 -10.26 10.75
N VAL A 146 -18.65 -10.00 11.80
CA VAL A 146 -17.29 -10.54 11.96
C VAL A 146 -17.31 -11.61 13.03
N ASP A 147 -16.98 -12.84 12.66
CA ASP A 147 -16.74 -13.94 13.58
C ASP A 147 -15.24 -14.13 13.78
N MET A 148 -14.83 -14.19 15.05
CA MET A 148 -13.43 -14.32 15.43
C MET A 148 -13.26 -15.38 16.52
N SER A 149 -12.15 -16.11 16.47
CA SER A 149 -11.78 -17.10 17.48
C SER A 149 -10.38 -16.85 18.03
N ALA A 150 -10.11 -17.32 19.26
CA ALA A 150 -8.76 -17.35 19.79
C ALA A 150 -7.88 -18.20 18.87
N ALA A 151 -6.69 -17.70 18.55
CA ALA A 151 -5.76 -18.43 17.70
C ALA A 151 -4.37 -18.46 18.35
N SER A 152 -3.56 -19.40 17.90
CA SER A 152 -2.13 -19.38 18.13
C SER A 152 -1.46 -18.25 17.35
N GLU A 153 -0.29 -17.81 17.80
CA GLU A 153 0.58 -16.88 17.03
C GLU A 153 0.81 -17.41 15.61
N ARG A 154 1.00 -18.73 15.48
CA ARG A 154 1.21 -19.38 14.19
C ARG A 154 0.02 -19.23 13.24
N GLU A 155 -1.19 -19.42 13.73
CA GLU A 155 -2.40 -19.29 12.90
C GLU A 155 -2.64 -17.84 12.47
N PHE A 156 -2.37 -16.88 13.36
CA PHE A 156 -2.42 -15.46 13.03
C PHE A 156 -1.37 -15.08 11.98
N ASP A 157 -0.16 -15.60 12.11
CA ASP A 157 0.92 -15.38 11.17
C ASP A 157 0.63 -16.01 9.80
N ALA A 158 0.06 -17.21 9.78
CA ALA A 158 -0.39 -17.83 8.55
C ALA A 158 -1.51 -17.01 7.88
N ALA A 159 -2.44 -16.45 8.66
CA ALA A 159 -3.48 -15.57 8.14
C ALA A 159 -2.91 -14.25 7.58
N LEU A 160 -1.92 -13.64 8.26
CA LEU A 160 -1.19 -12.47 7.76
C LEU A 160 -0.44 -12.76 6.45
N ALA A 161 0.24 -13.92 6.37
CA ALA A 161 0.93 -14.36 5.17
C ALA A 161 -0.04 -14.63 4.01
N ASN A 162 -1.14 -15.35 4.27
CA ASN A 162 -2.18 -15.60 3.28
C ASN A 162 -2.82 -14.29 2.80
N GLN A 163 -3.10 -13.36 3.70
CA GLN A 163 -3.62 -12.05 3.34
C GLN A 163 -2.65 -11.26 2.47
N ALA A 164 -1.35 -11.31 2.75
CA ALA A 164 -0.36 -10.75 1.84
C ALA A 164 -0.52 -11.43 0.46
N LEU A 165 -0.54 -12.75 0.38
CA LEU A 165 -0.68 -13.44 -0.91
C LEU A 165 -1.99 -13.12 -1.66
N THR A 166 -3.11 -12.91 -0.96
CA THR A 166 -4.43 -12.71 -1.58
C THR A 166 -4.80 -11.26 -1.86
N THR A 167 -4.28 -10.27 -1.12
CA THR A 167 -4.56 -8.85 -1.36
C THR A 167 -3.93 -8.29 -2.64
N GLY A 168 -3.03 -9.05 -3.29
CA GLY A 168 -2.58 -8.78 -4.67
C GLY A 168 -3.50 -9.38 -5.75
N SER A 169 -4.51 -10.17 -5.35
CA SER A 169 -5.39 -10.91 -6.28
C SER A 169 -6.76 -11.21 -5.65
N THR A 170 -7.49 -10.19 -5.18
CA THR A 170 -8.93 -10.29 -4.91
C THR A 170 -9.63 -8.91 -4.99
N VAL A 171 -9.69 -8.35 -6.19
CA VAL A 171 -10.97 -7.76 -6.62
C VAL A 171 -11.76 -8.94 -7.19
N SER A 172 -12.60 -9.56 -6.36
CA SER A 172 -13.65 -10.45 -6.86
C SER A 172 -14.76 -9.59 -7.44
N THR A 173 -14.50 -8.95 -8.58
CA THR A 173 -15.57 -8.60 -9.53
C THR A 173 -15.77 -9.77 -10.46
N ASP A 174 -17.03 -10.07 -10.71
CA ASP A 174 -17.53 -11.22 -11.46
C ASP A 174 -16.65 -11.72 -12.62
N LYS A 175 -16.62 -13.05 -12.77
CA LYS A 175 -16.19 -13.74 -13.99
C LYS A 175 -17.02 -13.23 -15.17
N GLY A 176 -16.46 -12.29 -15.92
CA GLY A 176 -17.16 -11.71 -17.06
C GLY A 176 -16.32 -10.77 -17.90
N GLY A 177 -15.15 -11.23 -18.36
CA GLY A 177 -14.43 -10.61 -19.48
C GLY A 177 -13.58 -9.39 -19.13
N ARG A 178 -12.26 -9.55 -19.18
CA ARG A 178 -11.45 -9.11 -20.33
C ARG A 178 -9.99 -9.43 -20.09
N VAL A 179 -9.37 -9.90 -21.16
CA VAL A 179 -7.93 -10.06 -21.34
C VAL A 179 -7.30 -8.66 -21.46
N GLY A 180 -6.24 -8.42 -20.70
CA GLY A 180 -5.27 -7.33 -20.91
C GLY A 180 -5.59 -6.00 -20.23
N THR A 181 -4.80 -5.65 -19.20
CA THR A 181 -3.76 -4.59 -19.15
C THR A 181 -3.16 -4.60 -17.73
N GLY A 182 -1.85 -4.35 -17.59
CA GLY A 182 -1.12 -4.33 -16.31
C GLY A 182 -1.67 -3.30 -15.29
N PRO A 183 -0.94 -3.00 -14.19
CA PRO A 183 -1.47 -2.20 -13.08
C PRO A 183 -2.00 -0.87 -13.60
N VAL A 184 -3.32 -0.73 -13.54
CA VAL A 184 -4.05 0.43 -14.02
C VAL A 184 -3.64 1.58 -13.12
N SER A 185 -2.92 2.54 -13.68
CA SER A 185 -2.60 3.80 -13.00
C SER A 185 -3.92 4.51 -12.70
N ASN A 186 -4.29 4.54 -11.42
CA ASN A 186 -5.47 5.27 -10.97
C ASN A 186 -5.25 6.76 -11.26
N PRO A 187 -6.20 7.47 -11.89
CA PRO A 187 -6.07 8.91 -12.14
C PRO A 187 -5.98 9.66 -10.81
N GLY A 188 -4.76 9.97 -10.36
CA GLY A 188 -4.47 10.56 -9.05
C GLY A 188 -3.40 9.85 -8.23
N HIS A 189 -3.02 8.61 -8.60
CA HIS A 189 -1.92 7.88 -7.96
C HIS A 189 -0.57 8.53 -8.29
N ARG A 190 0.09 9.11 -7.29
CA ARG A 190 1.48 9.56 -7.40
C ARG A 190 2.37 8.34 -7.33
N PHE A 191 3.44 8.33 -8.13
CA PHE A 191 4.35 7.19 -8.17
C PHE A 191 4.97 6.96 -6.78
N THR A 192 4.72 5.79 -6.19
CA THR A 192 5.09 5.48 -4.81
C THR A 192 6.40 4.70 -4.75
N VAL A 193 7.37 5.21 -3.99
CA VAL A 193 8.67 4.57 -3.74
C VAL A 193 8.75 4.16 -2.28
N VAL A 194 9.03 2.88 -2.05
CA VAL A 194 9.32 2.37 -0.71
C VAL A 194 10.82 2.07 -0.63
N ILE A 195 11.48 2.70 0.34
CA ILE A 195 12.91 2.51 0.61
C ILE A 195 13.03 1.61 1.83
N ASP A 196 13.78 0.53 1.71
CA ASP A 196 13.98 -0.44 2.78
C ASP A 196 15.43 -0.35 3.29
N PRO A 197 15.70 0.30 4.44
CA PRO A 197 17.01 0.25 5.05
C PRO A 197 17.25 -1.15 5.65
N GLY A 198 18.20 -1.90 5.09
CA GLY A 198 18.54 -3.26 5.54
C GLY A 198 18.86 -3.35 7.03
N HIS A 199 18.62 -4.52 7.63
CA HIS A 199 18.86 -4.82 9.05
C HIS A 199 18.10 -3.89 10.02
N GLY A 200 18.54 -3.76 11.27
CA GLY A 200 17.95 -2.90 12.28
C GLY A 200 17.72 -3.59 13.63
N GLY A 201 17.73 -2.82 14.72
CA GLY A 201 17.54 -3.33 16.08
C GLY A 201 18.59 -4.37 16.46
N VAL A 202 18.13 -5.59 16.74
CA VAL A 202 18.99 -6.73 17.13
C VAL A 202 19.85 -7.25 15.98
N ASP A 203 19.45 -7.00 14.74
CA ASP A 203 20.25 -7.33 13.57
C ASP A 203 21.13 -6.14 13.20
N GLY A 204 22.43 -6.26 13.44
CA GLY A 204 23.44 -5.27 13.10
C GLY A 204 23.74 -5.18 11.59
N GLY A 205 23.47 -6.26 10.85
CA GLY A 205 24.10 -6.52 9.57
C GLY A 205 25.61 -6.71 9.70
N ALA A 206 26.34 -6.40 8.64
CA ALA A 206 27.78 -6.45 8.61
C ALA A 206 28.46 -5.43 9.55
N GLU A 207 29.60 -5.84 10.09
CA GLU A 207 30.54 -4.97 10.78
C GLU A 207 31.78 -4.73 9.90
N GLY A 208 32.05 -3.47 9.62
CA GLY A 208 33.19 -3.02 8.82
C GLY A 208 34.52 -3.09 9.56
N LEU A 209 35.62 -2.91 8.82
CA LEU A 209 36.98 -3.02 9.35
C LEU A 209 37.28 -2.03 10.48
N ASN A 210 36.59 -0.89 10.52
CA ASN A 210 36.75 0.14 11.54
C ASN A 210 35.58 0.20 12.54
N GLY A 211 34.78 -0.86 12.64
CA GLY A 211 33.62 -0.94 13.55
C GLY A 211 32.36 -0.25 13.02
N THR A 212 32.31 0.08 11.73
CA THR A 212 31.10 0.61 11.09
C THR A 212 30.03 -0.48 11.05
N ILE A 213 28.84 -0.19 11.57
CA ILE A 213 27.73 -1.15 11.58
C ILE A 213 26.77 -0.84 10.43
N GLU A 214 26.49 -1.85 9.61
CA GLU A 214 25.69 -1.74 8.39
C GLU A 214 24.33 -1.07 8.62
N LYS A 215 23.55 -1.50 9.62
CA LYS A 215 22.22 -0.96 9.89
C LYS A 215 22.17 0.57 10.05
N ASN A 216 23.27 1.17 10.51
CA ASN A 216 23.41 2.62 10.69
C ASN A 216 23.70 3.31 9.36
N VAL A 217 24.56 2.70 8.53
CA VAL A 217 24.87 3.18 7.18
C VAL A 217 23.63 3.15 6.31
N THR A 218 22.90 2.03 6.31
CA THR A 218 21.70 1.84 5.49
C THR A 218 20.61 2.82 5.89
N LEU A 219 20.36 3.02 7.20
CA LEU A 219 19.38 3.99 7.69
C LEU A 219 19.75 5.43 7.32
N ALA A 220 21.02 5.81 7.51
CA ALA A 220 21.49 7.16 7.17
C ALA A 220 21.35 7.45 5.67
N PHE A 221 21.77 6.51 4.82
CA PHE A 221 21.66 6.65 3.38
C PHE A 221 20.20 6.69 2.91
N ALA A 222 19.37 5.78 3.42
CA ALA A 222 17.96 5.71 3.05
C ALA A 222 17.18 6.96 3.47
N THR A 223 17.52 7.56 4.62
CA THR A 223 16.98 8.86 5.06
C THR A 223 17.35 9.97 4.07
N GLU A 224 18.61 10.04 3.65
CA GLU A 224 19.07 11.03 2.67
C GLU A 224 18.40 10.85 1.30
N LEU A 225 18.23 9.60 0.84
CA LEU A 225 17.52 9.27 -0.38
C LEU A 225 16.03 9.65 -0.30
N ARG A 226 15.37 9.35 0.82
CA ARG A 226 13.97 9.75 1.08
C ARG A 226 13.81 11.25 0.94
N ASP A 227 14.67 12.03 1.60
CA ASP A 227 14.57 13.48 1.62
C ASP A 227 14.78 14.08 0.22
N LYS A 228 15.71 13.53 -0.56
CA LYS A 228 15.93 13.92 -1.97
C LYS A 228 14.71 13.63 -2.84
N LEU A 229 14.12 12.43 -2.74
CA LEU A 229 12.94 12.06 -3.51
C LEU A 229 11.71 12.89 -3.10
N ALA A 230 11.52 13.11 -1.79
CA ALA A 230 10.41 13.90 -1.26
C ALA A 230 10.51 15.37 -1.70
N ALA A 231 11.71 15.95 -1.73
CA ALA A 231 11.95 17.33 -2.16
C ALA A 231 11.56 17.60 -3.63
N ILE A 232 11.47 16.58 -4.48
CA ILE A 232 10.99 16.72 -5.87
C ILE A 232 9.50 17.02 -5.92
N GLY A 233 8.73 16.58 -4.92
CA GLY A 233 7.28 16.83 -4.83
C GLY A 233 6.41 16.05 -5.81
N LYS A 234 6.97 15.08 -6.56
CA LYS A 234 6.27 14.22 -7.52
C LYS A 234 6.00 12.79 -7.07
N TYR A 235 6.70 12.33 -6.03
CA TYR A 235 6.66 10.96 -5.54
C TYR A 235 6.02 10.91 -4.16
N ASP A 236 5.38 9.80 -3.84
CA ASP A 236 5.08 9.44 -2.45
C ASP A 236 6.20 8.50 -1.98
N VAL A 237 6.82 8.81 -0.84
CA VAL A 237 8.05 8.14 -0.41
C VAL A 237 7.88 7.66 1.01
N PHE A 238 8.03 6.35 1.20
CA PHE A 238 7.94 5.72 2.51
C PHE A 238 9.21 4.93 2.81
N MET A 239 9.50 4.74 4.09
CA MET A 239 10.58 3.87 4.55
C MET A 239 9.98 2.67 5.29
N THR A 240 10.57 1.49 5.16
CA THR A 240 10.13 0.31 5.96
C THR A 240 10.36 0.55 7.45
N ARG A 241 11.50 1.16 7.80
CA ARG A 241 11.83 1.69 9.13
C ARG A 241 12.47 3.07 9.02
N ASP A 242 12.21 3.95 9.98
CA ASP A 242 12.85 5.28 10.11
C ASP A 242 13.68 5.42 11.41
N THR A 243 13.72 4.35 12.22
CA THR A 243 14.48 4.25 13.46
C THR A 243 15.31 2.95 13.49
N ASP A 244 16.07 2.75 14.57
CA ASP A 244 16.82 1.52 14.82
C ASP A 244 15.92 0.42 15.39
N GLU A 245 14.97 -0.05 14.56
CA GLU A 245 14.09 -1.17 14.86
C GLU A 245 14.35 -2.36 13.94
N TYR A 246 14.10 -3.55 14.47
CA TYR A 246 14.22 -4.79 13.70
C TYR A 246 12.90 -5.08 12.98
N LEU A 247 12.97 -5.35 11.67
CA LEU A 247 11.85 -5.79 10.83
C LEU A 247 12.21 -7.09 10.12
N ARG A 248 11.26 -8.04 10.14
CA ARG A 248 11.37 -9.29 9.38
C ARG A 248 11.33 -9.03 7.88
N LEU A 249 11.95 -9.91 7.09
CA LEU A 249 11.98 -9.78 5.63
C LEU A 249 10.57 -9.75 5.01
N ASP A 250 9.66 -10.59 5.50
CA ASP A 250 8.26 -10.62 5.03
C ASP A 250 7.49 -9.34 5.40
N ASP A 251 7.82 -8.72 6.55
CA ASP A 251 7.20 -7.47 6.98
C ASP A 251 7.62 -6.30 6.09
N ARG A 252 8.87 -6.27 5.63
CA ARG A 252 9.38 -5.26 4.67
C ARG A 252 8.64 -5.35 3.34
N VAL A 253 8.49 -6.56 2.80
CA VAL A 253 7.69 -6.84 1.59
C VAL A 253 6.24 -6.40 1.79
N ARG A 254 5.65 -6.73 2.94
CA ARG A 254 4.27 -6.36 3.27
C ARG A 254 4.08 -4.85 3.35
N ILE A 255 5.00 -4.10 3.96
CA ILE A 255 4.94 -2.63 4.03
C ILE A 255 4.96 -2.05 2.62
N ALA A 256 5.85 -2.53 1.74
CA ALA A 256 5.92 -2.05 0.37
C ALA A 256 4.57 -2.21 -0.36
N ARG A 257 3.94 -3.37 -0.20
CA ARG A 257 2.65 -3.67 -0.82
C ARG A 257 1.48 -2.90 -0.20
N GLN A 258 1.50 -2.68 1.11
CA GLN A 258 0.48 -1.88 1.81
C GLN A 258 0.47 -0.42 1.39
N HIS A 259 1.62 0.11 0.97
CA HIS A 259 1.73 1.45 0.38
C HIS A 259 1.45 1.47 -1.12
N GLU A 260 1.03 0.34 -1.71
CA GLU A 260 0.81 0.20 -3.16
C GLU A 260 2.04 0.69 -3.95
N ALA A 261 3.24 0.30 -3.49
CA ALA A 261 4.49 0.79 -4.04
C ALA A 261 4.63 0.44 -5.52
N ASP A 262 5.03 1.42 -6.31
CA ASP A 262 5.42 1.21 -7.70
C ASP A 262 6.86 0.67 -7.83
N LEU A 263 7.64 0.84 -6.76
CA LEU A 263 9.04 0.44 -6.68
C LEU A 263 9.47 0.26 -5.21
N LEU A 264 10.11 -0.88 -4.93
CA LEU A 264 10.83 -1.16 -3.69
C LEU A 264 12.34 -1.10 -3.94
N ILE A 265 13.06 -0.33 -3.11
CA ILE A 265 14.53 -0.25 -3.13
C ILE A 265 15.06 -0.64 -1.76
N SER A 266 15.63 -1.83 -1.63
CA SER A 266 16.31 -2.27 -0.41
C SER A 266 17.77 -1.81 -0.45
N ILE A 267 18.25 -1.20 0.63
CA ILE A 267 19.57 -0.57 0.74
C ILE A 267 20.43 -1.38 1.72
N HIS A 268 21.58 -1.85 1.24
CA HIS A 268 22.56 -2.64 1.97
C HIS A 268 23.99 -2.11 1.78
N ALA A 269 24.89 -2.53 2.66
CA ALA A 269 26.31 -2.18 2.63
C ALA A 269 27.12 -3.32 3.25
N ASP A 270 27.05 -4.49 2.63
CA ASP A 270 27.37 -5.73 3.28
C ASP A 270 28.87 -6.07 3.30
N THR A 271 29.26 -7.23 3.85
CA THR A 271 30.59 -7.82 3.73
C THR A 271 30.59 -8.99 2.76
N ILE A 272 31.69 -9.08 2.03
CA ILE A 272 32.04 -10.21 1.17
C ILE A 272 33.40 -10.76 1.57
N SER A 273 33.56 -12.08 1.44
CA SER A 273 34.74 -12.83 1.88
C SER A 273 35.97 -12.60 1.00
N VAL A 274 35.77 -12.19 -0.25
CA VAL A 274 36.85 -11.99 -1.22
C VAL A 274 37.47 -10.60 -1.04
N LYS A 275 38.76 -10.58 -0.67
CA LYS A 275 39.52 -9.34 -0.48
C LYS A 275 39.62 -8.54 -1.78
N GLY A 276 39.47 -7.22 -1.67
CA GLY A 276 39.71 -6.29 -2.76
C GLY A 276 38.51 -6.04 -3.69
N ILE A 277 37.45 -6.85 -3.58
CA ILE A 277 36.18 -6.52 -4.23
C ILE A 277 35.59 -5.27 -3.57
N ARG A 278 35.02 -4.40 -4.41
CA ARG A 278 34.47 -3.10 -4.02
C ARG A 278 33.55 -2.54 -5.10
N GLY A 279 32.82 -1.49 -4.74
CA GLY A 279 31.92 -0.76 -5.62
C GLY A 279 30.48 -1.23 -5.51
N ALA A 280 29.56 -0.39 -5.95
CA ALA A 280 28.13 -0.65 -5.82
C ALA A 280 27.68 -1.79 -6.75
N THR A 281 26.65 -2.52 -6.29
CA THR A 281 26.04 -3.67 -6.97
C THR A 281 24.53 -3.60 -6.82
N VAL A 282 23.79 -3.97 -7.87
CA VAL A 282 22.34 -3.99 -7.89
C VAL A 282 21.87 -5.42 -8.14
N TYR A 283 21.01 -5.93 -7.26
CA TYR A 283 20.46 -7.27 -7.30
C TYR A 283 18.97 -7.25 -7.60
N THR A 284 18.53 -8.20 -8.41
CA THR A 284 17.12 -8.54 -8.64
C THR A 284 16.80 -9.94 -8.13
N VAL A 285 15.50 -10.23 -7.95
CA VAL A 285 15.04 -11.56 -7.55
C VAL A 285 15.23 -12.57 -8.68
N SER A 286 15.74 -13.76 -8.36
CA SER A 286 15.77 -14.91 -9.27
C SER A 286 15.85 -16.21 -8.46
N ASP A 287 15.19 -17.27 -8.92
CA ASP A 287 15.31 -18.60 -8.32
C ASP A 287 16.70 -19.19 -8.52
N LYS A 288 17.41 -18.76 -9.57
CA LYS A 288 18.78 -19.15 -9.87
C LYS A 288 19.70 -17.94 -9.73
N ALA A 289 20.70 -18.04 -8.85
CA ALA A 289 21.69 -17.00 -8.71
C ALA A 289 22.54 -16.79 -9.99
N SER A 290 22.95 -15.54 -10.24
CA SER A 290 23.81 -15.18 -11.36
C SER A 290 25.23 -15.70 -11.21
N ASP A 291 25.71 -15.77 -9.96
CA ASP A 291 27.06 -16.18 -9.58
C ASP A 291 27.08 -16.70 -8.12
N PRO A 292 28.12 -17.46 -7.73
CA PRO A 292 28.24 -17.99 -6.37
C PRO A 292 28.25 -16.91 -5.29
N GLU A 293 28.83 -15.74 -5.57
CA GLU A 293 28.85 -14.62 -4.62
C GLU A 293 27.45 -14.04 -4.39
N ALA A 294 26.65 -13.90 -5.45
CA ALA A 294 25.24 -13.50 -5.34
C ALA A 294 24.40 -14.51 -4.55
N GLN A 295 24.66 -15.81 -4.74
CA GLN A 295 24.00 -16.86 -3.95
C GLN A 295 24.37 -16.74 -2.47
N ALA A 296 25.67 -16.65 -2.15
CA ALA A 296 26.14 -16.56 -0.77
C ALA A 296 25.63 -15.31 -0.06
N LEU A 297 25.55 -14.19 -0.78
CA LEU A 297 24.95 -12.94 -0.29
C LEU A 297 23.48 -13.15 0.03
N ALA A 298 22.70 -13.68 -0.92
CA ALA A 298 21.28 -13.95 -0.70
C ALA A 298 21.02 -14.92 0.46
N ASP A 299 21.82 -15.97 0.59
CA ASP A 299 21.71 -16.93 1.68
C ASP A 299 21.91 -16.24 3.03
N ARG A 300 22.92 -15.37 3.15
CA ARG A 300 23.20 -14.64 4.39
C ARG A 300 22.13 -13.60 4.71
N GLU A 301 21.69 -12.82 3.74
CA GLU A 301 20.62 -11.84 3.92
C GLU A 301 19.29 -12.50 4.30
N ASN A 302 19.01 -13.69 3.75
CA ASN A 302 17.84 -14.47 4.09
C ASN A 302 17.85 -15.05 5.52
N LEU A 303 18.99 -14.99 6.23
CA LEU A 303 19.17 -15.38 7.63
C LEU A 303 18.99 -14.21 8.61
N SER A 304 18.76 -12.98 8.14
CA SER A 304 18.47 -11.80 8.99
C SER A 304 17.42 -12.10 10.07
N ASP A 305 16.37 -12.86 9.72
CA ASP A 305 15.31 -13.23 10.66
C ASP A 305 15.73 -14.17 11.81
N GLN A 306 16.86 -14.86 11.69
CA GLN A 306 17.36 -15.74 12.75
C GLN A 306 18.05 -14.97 13.88
N PHE A 307 18.54 -13.75 13.62
CA PHE A 307 19.19 -12.90 14.62
C PHE A 307 18.23 -12.42 15.71
N ALA A 308 16.92 -12.48 15.47
CA ALA A 308 15.88 -12.21 16.47
C ALA A 308 15.51 -13.45 17.32
N GLY A 309 16.25 -14.56 17.23
CA GLY A 309 16.01 -15.78 18.02
C GLY A 309 14.78 -16.58 17.57
N MET A 310 14.22 -16.27 16.39
CA MET A 310 13.07 -16.96 15.83
C MET A 310 13.52 -18.09 14.90
N VAL A 311 13.18 -19.33 15.24
CA VAL A 311 13.34 -20.47 14.34
C VAL A 311 12.28 -20.36 13.24
N ILE A 312 12.68 -19.93 12.06
CA ILE A 312 11.82 -19.97 10.87
C ILE A 312 11.77 -21.40 10.35
N LYS A 313 10.61 -22.05 10.52
CA LYS A 313 10.25 -23.15 9.62
C LYS A 313 9.87 -22.54 8.27
N ASP A 314 10.53 -23.02 7.23
CA ASP A 314 10.24 -22.67 5.84
C ASP A 314 8.86 -23.23 5.46
N ASP A 315 7.80 -22.53 5.88
CA ASP A 315 6.41 -22.82 5.51
C ASP A 315 6.10 -22.11 4.17
N ASN A 316 6.98 -22.20 3.17
CA ASN A 316 6.67 -21.82 1.79
C ASN A 316 5.76 -22.89 1.18
N LYS A 317 4.45 -22.78 1.45
CA LYS A 317 3.47 -23.33 0.51
C LYS A 317 3.44 -22.38 -0.68
N GLU A 318 4.20 -22.70 -1.72
CA GLU A 318 3.96 -22.13 -3.04
C GLU A 318 2.53 -22.46 -3.45
N VAL A 319 1.63 -21.48 -3.32
CA VAL A 319 0.31 -21.55 -3.93
C VAL A 319 0.52 -21.23 -5.40
N THR A 320 0.55 -22.28 -6.24
CA THR A 320 0.75 -22.15 -7.69
C THR A 320 -0.55 -21.70 -8.36
N ASP A 321 -0.81 -20.40 -8.33
CA ASP A 321 -1.79 -19.77 -9.22
C ASP A 321 -1.06 -19.24 -10.46
N ILE A 322 -1.48 -19.70 -11.64
CA ILE A 322 -0.93 -19.26 -12.94
C ILE A 322 -0.97 -17.74 -13.06
N LEU A 323 -1.98 -17.08 -12.49
CA LEU A 323 -2.08 -15.63 -12.49
C LEU A 323 -0.94 -14.98 -11.69
N ILE A 324 -0.59 -15.53 -10.54
CA ILE A 324 0.52 -15.03 -9.71
C ILE A 324 1.86 -15.19 -10.45
N ASP A 325 2.07 -16.30 -11.16
CA ASP A 325 3.28 -16.52 -11.94
C ASP A 325 3.44 -15.52 -13.10
N LEU A 326 2.33 -15.18 -13.77
CA LEU A 326 2.33 -14.15 -14.81
C LEU A 326 2.67 -12.77 -14.25
N ILE A 327 2.06 -12.39 -13.13
CA ILE A 327 2.34 -11.11 -12.44
C ILE A 327 3.80 -11.07 -12.01
N ARG A 328 4.33 -12.14 -11.38
CA ARG A 328 5.74 -12.24 -10.99
C ARG A 328 6.69 -12.03 -12.16
N ARG A 329 6.39 -12.63 -13.32
CA ARG A 329 7.22 -12.51 -14.52
C ARG A 329 7.21 -11.08 -15.09
N GLU A 330 6.05 -10.43 -15.09
CA GLU A 330 5.93 -9.03 -15.49
C GLU A 330 6.68 -8.12 -14.52
N THR A 331 6.44 -8.25 -13.21
CA THR A 331 7.13 -7.53 -12.14
C THR A 331 8.65 -7.70 -12.24
N HIS A 332 9.14 -8.92 -12.47
CA HIS A 332 10.56 -9.19 -12.66
C HIS A 332 11.15 -8.44 -13.86
N THR A 333 10.39 -8.31 -14.95
CA THR A 333 10.82 -7.53 -16.13
C THR A 333 10.99 -6.05 -15.77
N PHE A 334 10.08 -5.49 -14.99
CA PHE A 334 10.20 -4.13 -14.46
C PHE A 334 11.39 -3.96 -13.51
N SER A 335 11.62 -4.91 -12.59
CA SER A 335 12.79 -4.91 -11.70
C SER A 335 14.10 -4.90 -12.49
N MET A 336 14.20 -5.71 -13.55
CA MET A 336 15.37 -5.76 -14.42
C MET A 336 15.59 -4.46 -15.21
N SER A 337 14.51 -3.85 -15.70
CA SER A 337 14.56 -2.56 -16.39
C SER A 337 15.03 -1.43 -15.47
N PHE A 338 14.51 -1.39 -14.25
CA PHE A 338 14.96 -0.43 -13.22
C PHE A 338 16.41 -0.68 -12.85
N ALA A 339 16.81 -1.93 -12.58
CA ALA A 339 18.18 -2.29 -12.22
C ALA A 339 19.18 -1.85 -13.29
N HIS A 340 18.89 -2.07 -14.58
CA HIS A 340 19.72 -1.63 -15.68
C HIS A 340 19.87 -0.09 -15.72
N THR A 341 18.75 0.61 -15.57
CA THR A 341 18.72 2.09 -15.52
C THR A 341 19.54 2.62 -14.34
N LEU A 342 19.38 1.98 -13.17
CA LEU A 342 20.06 2.34 -11.93
C LEU A 342 21.58 2.15 -12.05
N VAL A 343 22.04 1.01 -12.57
CA VAL A 343 23.47 0.77 -12.87
C VAL A 343 24.03 1.84 -13.79
N GLY A 344 23.29 2.20 -14.85
CA GLY A 344 23.68 3.28 -15.76
C GLY A 344 23.87 4.61 -15.03
N GLN A 345 22.92 5.00 -14.17
CA GLN A 345 23.01 6.25 -13.40
C GLN A 345 24.15 6.23 -12.36
N LEU A 346 24.35 5.11 -11.66
CA LEU A 346 25.42 4.97 -10.67
C LEU A 346 26.80 5.04 -11.31
N SER A 347 26.98 4.44 -12.49
CA SER A 347 28.27 4.40 -13.20
C SER A 347 28.86 5.77 -13.52
N THR A 348 28.02 6.81 -13.56
CA THR A 348 28.43 8.19 -13.83
C THR A 348 29.09 8.88 -12.62
N SER A 349 28.84 8.38 -11.42
CA SER A 349 29.06 9.14 -10.18
C SER A 349 29.77 8.34 -9.08
N VAL A 350 29.65 7.01 -9.08
CA VAL A 350 30.26 6.13 -8.08
C VAL A 350 30.93 4.92 -8.74
N GLY A 351 31.87 4.30 -8.01
CA GLY A 351 32.53 3.09 -8.47
C GLY A 351 31.58 1.89 -8.42
N LEU A 352 31.63 1.06 -9.46
CA LEU A 352 30.84 -0.17 -9.57
C LEU A 352 31.75 -1.40 -9.49
N ILE A 353 31.20 -2.51 -9.01
CA ILE A 353 31.85 -3.81 -9.16
C ILE A 353 31.86 -4.26 -10.63
N ASN A 354 32.73 -5.21 -10.97
CA ASN A 354 32.57 -5.98 -12.19
C ASN A 354 31.26 -6.79 -12.15
N ASN A 355 30.50 -6.73 -13.25
CA ASN A 355 29.13 -7.26 -13.35
C ASN A 355 28.24 -6.70 -12.22
N PRO A 356 27.93 -5.38 -12.28
CA PRO A 356 27.21 -4.69 -11.22
C PRO A 356 25.72 -4.98 -11.18
N GLN A 357 25.17 -5.68 -12.18
CA GLN A 357 23.81 -6.20 -12.15
C GLN A 357 23.86 -7.71 -11.93
N ARG A 358 23.28 -8.16 -10.81
CA ARG A 358 23.26 -9.56 -10.39
C ARG A 358 21.84 -9.98 -10.01
N SER A 359 21.64 -11.27 -9.77
CA SER A 359 20.33 -11.79 -9.37
C SER A 359 20.49 -13.00 -8.45
N ALA A 360 19.63 -13.13 -7.44
CA ALA A 360 19.57 -14.30 -6.55
C ALA A 360 18.24 -14.34 -5.76
N GLY A 361 18.06 -15.37 -4.94
CA GLY A 361 16.82 -15.66 -4.22
C GLY A 361 16.56 -14.81 -2.97
N PHE A 362 16.76 -13.50 -3.01
CA PHE A 362 16.53 -12.59 -1.87
C PHE A 362 15.05 -12.56 -1.47
N LYS A 363 14.73 -12.91 -0.22
CA LYS A 363 13.34 -12.91 0.30
C LYS A 363 12.71 -11.52 0.26
N VAL A 364 13.46 -10.46 0.56
CA VAL A 364 12.98 -9.07 0.55
C VAL A 364 12.55 -8.58 -0.84
N LEU A 365 12.98 -9.27 -1.90
CA LEU A 365 12.65 -8.94 -3.29
C LEU A 365 11.50 -9.80 -3.86
N LYS A 366 10.87 -10.66 -3.05
CA LYS A 366 9.84 -11.61 -3.51
C LYS A 366 8.42 -11.03 -3.57
N ALA A 367 8.25 -9.72 -3.56
CA ALA A 367 6.95 -9.10 -3.82
C ALA A 367 6.47 -9.49 -5.22
N PRO A 368 5.33 -10.17 -5.39
CA PRO A 368 4.91 -10.66 -6.70
C PRO A 368 4.52 -9.53 -7.65
N ASP A 369 4.00 -8.42 -7.12
CA ASP A 369 3.33 -7.30 -7.80
C ASP A 369 4.08 -5.96 -7.66
N VAL A 370 5.21 -5.92 -6.95
CA VAL A 370 6.01 -4.70 -6.74
C VAL A 370 7.42 -4.88 -7.31
N PRO A 371 7.80 -4.11 -8.35
CA PRO A 371 9.17 -4.10 -8.86
C PRO A 371 10.15 -3.79 -7.74
N SER A 372 11.18 -4.62 -7.58
CA SER A 372 12.05 -4.62 -6.39
C SER A 372 13.52 -4.81 -6.79
N VAL A 373 14.40 -4.02 -6.18
CA VAL A 373 15.86 -4.21 -6.25
C VAL A 373 16.49 -4.13 -4.86
N LEU A 374 17.60 -4.83 -4.68
CA LEU A 374 18.52 -4.64 -3.55
C LEU A 374 19.78 -3.94 -4.07
N VAL A 375 20.20 -2.88 -3.38
CA VAL A 375 21.37 -2.06 -3.74
C VAL A 375 22.41 -2.23 -2.66
N GLU A 376 23.51 -2.91 -2.99
CA GLU A 376 24.75 -2.84 -2.24
C GLU A 376 25.44 -1.53 -2.60
N LEU A 377 25.49 -0.57 -1.67
CA LEU A 377 26.17 0.71 -1.90
C LEU A 377 27.68 0.54 -2.05
N GLY A 378 28.23 -0.52 -1.47
CA GLY A 378 29.63 -0.88 -1.42
C GLY A 378 29.83 -1.88 -0.28
N TYR A 379 31.02 -2.44 -0.16
CA TYR A 379 31.25 -3.52 0.80
C TYR A 379 32.03 -3.06 2.03
N LEU A 380 31.47 -3.22 3.24
CA LEU A 380 32.11 -2.87 4.51
C LEU A 380 33.39 -3.69 4.79
N SER A 381 33.58 -4.82 4.10
CA SER A 381 34.85 -5.56 4.13
C SER A 381 35.99 -4.87 3.36
N ASN A 382 35.72 -3.75 2.67
CA ASN A 382 36.70 -2.96 1.94
C ASN A 382 36.86 -1.56 2.55
N ALA A 383 38.06 -1.24 3.05
CA ALA A 383 38.33 0.03 3.73
C ALA A 383 38.02 1.29 2.87
N LYS A 384 38.13 1.20 1.53
CA LYS A 384 37.81 2.33 0.66
C LYS A 384 36.31 2.54 0.51
N ASP A 385 35.53 1.45 0.48
CA ASP A 385 34.07 1.54 0.43
C ASP A 385 33.53 1.95 1.80
N GLU A 386 34.04 1.40 2.90
CA GLU A 386 33.68 1.84 4.25
C GLU A 386 33.89 3.36 4.42
N ALA A 387 35.03 3.90 3.98
CA ALA A 387 35.27 5.34 4.00
C ALA A 387 34.31 6.15 3.09
N GLN A 388 33.89 5.60 1.95
CA GLN A 388 32.92 6.22 1.05
C GLN A 388 31.51 6.22 1.64
N LEU A 389 31.09 5.11 2.25
CA LEU A 389 29.80 4.95 2.92
C LEU A 389 29.65 5.94 4.07
N LEU A 390 30.74 6.29 4.76
CA LEU A 390 30.76 7.30 5.82
C LEU A 390 30.86 8.75 5.28
N ASN A 391 31.25 8.95 4.03
CA ASN A 391 31.40 10.27 3.42
C ASN A 391 30.06 10.83 2.90
N ALA A 392 29.62 11.97 3.43
CA ALA A 392 28.35 12.59 3.06
C ALA A 392 28.28 13.06 1.59
N GLU A 393 29.39 13.56 1.01
CA GLU A 393 29.42 13.98 -0.39
C GLU A 393 29.25 12.77 -1.33
N TRP A 394 29.91 11.65 -1.00
CA TRP A 394 29.77 10.41 -1.76
C TRP A 394 28.33 9.86 -1.67
N ARG A 395 27.74 9.81 -0.47
CA ARG A 395 26.34 9.39 -0.29
C ARG A 395 25.38 10.28 -1.07
N GLY A 396 25.60 11.60 -1.06
CA GLY A 396 24.79 12.54 -1.82
C GLY A 396 24.84 12.33 -3.32
N LYS A 397 26.01 11.96 -3.87
CA LYS A 397 26.15 11.59 -5.30
C LYS A 397 25.42 10.29 -5.62
N ALA A 398 25.61 9.24 -4.82
CA ALA A 398 24.92 7.96 -5.00
C ALA A 398 23.40 8.11 -4.89
N ALA A 399 22.90 8.81 -3.88
CA ALA A 399 21.48 9.07 -3.69
C ALA A 399 20.89 9.91 -4.84
N GLN A 400 21.67 10.84 -5.41
CA GLN A 400 21.27 11.58 -6.61
C GLN A 400 21.15 10.66 -7.83
N SER A 401 22.10 9.73 -8.05
CA SER A 401 22.02 8.74 -9.12
C SER A 401 20.78 7.85 -9.00
N ILE A 402 20.45 7.38 -7.78
CA ILE A 402 19.23 6.61 -7.53
C ILE A 402 17.99 7.46 -7.84
N THR A 403 17.97 8.70 -7.38
CA THR A 403 16.87 9.65 -7.63
C THR A 403 16.63 9.85 -9.13
N ASN A 404 17.70 10.00 -9.92
CA ASN A 404 17.61 10.13 -11.38
C ASN A 404 17.08 8.84 -12.03
N ALA A 405 17.50 7.67 -11.54
CA ALA A 405 17.01 6.38 -12.04
C ALA A 405 15.50 6.21 -11.77
N VAL A 406 15.03 6.58 -10.57
CA VAL A 406 13.61 6.59 -10.23
C VAL A 406 12.83 7.50 -11.17
N ALA A 407 13.35 8.69 -11.47
CA ALA A 407 12.68 9.62 -12.37
C ALA A 407 12.53 9.09 -13.81
N LEU A 408 13.57 8.45 -14.34
CA LEU A 408 13.54 7.81 -15.66
C LEU A 408 12.54 6.64 -15.68
N PHE A 409 12.56 5.81 -14.65
CA PHE A 409 11.68 4.64 -14.56
C PHE A 409 10.20 5.03 -14.39
N ALA A 410 9.90 5.97 -13.50
CA ALA A 410 8.54 6.49 -13.31
C ALA A 410 7.98 7.11 -14.60
N SER A 411 8.82 7.85 -15.34
CA SER A 411 8.42 8.46 -16.62
C SER A 411 8.12 7.40 -17.69
N ALA A 412 8.94 6.35 -17.77
CA ALA A 412 8.73 5.24 -18.70
C ALA A 412 7.44 4.47 -18.40
N LYS A 413 7.14 4.22 -17.11
CA LYS A 413 5.91 3.54 -16.66
C LYS A 413 4.66 4.36 -16.99
N ALA A 414 4.72 5.69 -16.80
CA ALA A 414 3.62 6.58 -17.15
C ALA A 414 3.34 6.61 -18.67
N GLY A 415 4.39 6.62 -19.50
CA GLY A 415 4.25 6.62 -20.97
C GLY A 415 3.71 5.32 -21.57
N ALA A 416 3.93 4.17 -20.91
CA ALA A 416 3.41 2.88 -21.35
C ALA A 416 1.88 2.75 -21.13
N GLY A 417 1.29 3.54 -20.21
CA GLY A 417 -0.14 3.51 -19.90
C GLY A 417 -1.03 4.34 -20.84
N THR A 418 -0.46 5.27 -21.62
CA THR A 418 -1.22 6.21 -22.47
C THR A 418 -1.32 5.81 -23.95
N GLY A 419 -0.81 4.63 -24.31
CA GLY A 419 -0.68 4.17 -25.70
C GLY A 419 -1.60 3.01 -26.12
N GLY A 420 -2.79 2.89 -25.51
CA GLY A 420 -3.77 1.83 -25.78
C GLY A 420 -5.06 2.33 -26.39
#